data_AF-A0A535MPC6-F1
#
_entry.id   AF-A0A535MPC6-F1
#
_cell.length_a   1.000
_cell.length_b   1.000
_cell.length_c   1.000
_cell.angle_alpha   90.00
_cell.angle_beta   90.00
_cell.angle_gamma   90.00
#
_symmetry.space_group_name_H-M   'P 1'
#
loop_
_entity.id
_entity.type
_entity.pdbx_description
1 polymer ?
#
loop_
_entity_poly.entity_id
_entity_poly.type
_entity_poly.pdbx_seq_one_letter_code
_entity_poly.pdbx_strand_id
1 'polypeptide(L)'
;MIPAVGYRLWRVDRADGWTGTHLQSLVAETLWPPRDRLVAACSAWLAHRRGRPVGRSAPPHVSPAPECSCGAHAFHDLRQMLRQADELESPDADRFVFGGAVLCWGRVVIHPEGIRAQYARPLALCRPRDREVSLVVQRNLREVADAYAVPLIEADHLVAYAQEFGTSYRPEPQRVRLLGRAREALGWLRWPRRRP
;
A
#
# COMPACT_ATOMS: atom_id res chain seq x y z
N MET A 1 -8.86 -8.02 -18.95
CA MET A 1 -7.56 -7.60 -18.37
C MET A 1 -7.23 -8.58 -17.27
N ILE A 2 -6.04 -9.17 -17.28
CA ILE A 2 -5.58 -10.10 -16.23
C ILE A 2 -5.38 -9.28 -14.94
N PRO A 3 -5.75 -9.77 -13.75
CA PRO A 3 -5.41 -9.08 -12.51
C PRO A 3 -3.88 -8.88 -12.39
N ALA A 4 -3.45 -7.68 -11.98
CA ALA A 4 -2.04 -7.42 -11.71
C ALA A 4 -1.67 -7.78 -10.29
N VAL A 5 -0.43 -8.21 -10.13
CA VAL A 5 0.19 -8.38 -8.82
C VAL A 5 1.05 -7.15 -8.51
N GLY A 6 0.93 -6.65 -7.29
CA GLY A 6 1.85 -5.65 -6.74
C GLY A 6 2.25 -5.99 -5.31
N TYR A 7 3.10 -5.15 -4.74
CA TYR A 7 3.61 -5.30 -3.37
C TYR A 7 3.25 -4.06 -2.55
N ARG A 8 2.88 -4.22 -1.29
CA ARG A 8 2.36 -3.10 -0.49
C ARG A 8 2.75 -3.20 0.97
N LEU A 9 2.89 -2.03 1.59
CA LEU A 9 2.98 -1.87 3.02
C LEU A 9 1.64 -1.40 3.63
N TRP A 10 1.34 -1.93 4.80
CA TRP A 10 0.20 -1.54 5.63
C TRP A 10 0.66 -1.23 7.06
N ARG A 11 -0.13 -0.41 7.75
CA ARG A 11 -0.04 -0.24 9.20
C ARG A 11 -1.05 -1.16 9.87
N VAL A 12 -0.67 -1.77 10.99
CA VAL A 12 -1.61 -2.35 11.95
C VAL A 12 -1.24 -1.76 13.31
N ASP A 13 -2.18 -1.13 13.98
CA ASP A 13 -2.04 -0.60 15.32
C ASP A 13 -3.13 -1.19 16.22
N ARG A 14 -2.75 -2.15 17.07
CA ARG A 14 -3.72 -2.77 17.98
C ARG A 14 -4.04 -1.89 19.19
N ALA A 15 -3.16 -0.94 19.51
CA ALA A 15 -3.31 -0.09 20.69
C ALA A 15 -4.30 1.06 20.44
N ASP A 16 -4.49 1.47 19.18
CA ASP A 16 -5.43 2.56 18.84
C ASP A 16 -6.91 2.15 18.88
N GLY A 17 -7.22 0.85 19.06
CA GLY A 17 -8.58 0.30 19.09
C GLY A 17 -9.35 0.44 17.77
N TRP A 18 -8.74 1.03 16.74
CA TRP A 18 -9.36 1.46 15.50
C TRP A 18 -8.98 0.54 14.34
N THR A 19 -7.73 0.08 14.30
CA THR A 19 -7.32 -0.88 13.27
C THR A 19 -7.48 -2.32 13.75
N GLY A 20 -7.14 -2.65 15.00
CA GLY A 20 -7.34 -4.02 15.52
C GLY A 20 -6.63 -5.06 14.63
N THR A 21 -7.38 -5.93 13.94
CA THR A 21 -6.86 -6.87 12.94
C THR A 21 -6.92 -6.34 11.50
N HIS A 22 -7.31 -5.09 11.27
CA HIS A 22 -7.42 -4.48 9.95
C HIS A 22 -6.08 -3.89 9.50
N LEU A 23 -5.74 -4.16 8.25
CA LEU A 23 -4.69 -3.47 7.52
C LEU A 23 -5.15 -2.05 7.18
N GLN A 24 -4.34 -1.06 7.56
CA GLN A 24 -4.56 0.34 7.25
C GLN A 24 -3.54 0.83 6.23
N SER A 25 -3.95 1.80 5.40
CA SER A 25 -3.03 2.50 4.51
C SER A 25 -2.01 3.33 5.31
N LEU A 26 -0.74 3.33 4.90
CA LEU A 26 0.30 4.09 5.61
C LEU A 26 0.02 5.60 5.66
N VAL A 27 -0.45 6.15 4.53
CA VAL A 27 -0.60 7.59 4.28
C VAL A 27 -2.05 8.07 4.26
N ALA A 28 -3.01 7.18 4.51
CA ALA A 28 -4.43 7.50 4.48
C ALA A 28 -5.18 6.73 5.57
N GLU A 29 -6.30 7.27 6.04
CA GLU A 29 -7.16 6.61 7.04
C GLU A 29 -7.93 5.39 6.50
N THR A 30 -7.67 4.99 5.25
CA THR A 30 -8.34 3.86 4.59
C THR A 30 -7.98 2.53 5.23
N LEU A 31 -8.97 1.89 5.83
CA LEU A 31 -8.94 0.50 6.28
C LEU A 31 -9.28 -0.46 5.14
N TRP A 32 -8.59 -1.59 5.10
CA TRP A 32 -8.85 -2.65 4.14
C TRP A 32 -9.82 -3.64 4.76
N PRO A 33 -10.90 -4.05 4.06
CA PRO A 33 -11.82 -5.04 4.61
C PRO A 33 -11.16 -6.43 4.67
N PRO A 34 -11.29 -7.17 5.78
CA PRO A 34 -10.85 -8.56 5.84
C PRO A 34 -11.64 -9.42 4.85
N ARG A 35 -10.96 -10.33 4.15
CA ARG A 35 -11.55 -11.33 3.23
C ARG A 35 -12.31 -10.76 2.02
N ASP A 36 -12.33 -9.45 1.83
CA ASP A 36 -12.95 -8.79 0.67
C ASP A 36 -11.92 -7.89 -0.04
N ARG A 37 -12.33 -7.33 -1.17
CA ARG A 37 -11.58 -6.31 -1.91
C ARG A 37 -11.75 -4.95 -1.24
N LEU A 38 -10.66 -4.20 -1.17
CA LEU A 38 -10.74 -2.76 -1.08
C LEU A 38 -11.32 -2.21 -2.39
N VAL A 39 -12.30 -1.31 -2.27
CA VAL A 39 -12.77 -0.46 -3.37
C VAL A 39 -12.17 0.93 -3.18
N ALA A 40 -11.37 1.38 -4.14
CA ALA A 40 -10.76 2.69 -4.09
C ALA A 40 -11.81 3.80 -4.10
N ALA A 41 -11.62 4.78 -3.22
CA ALA A 41 -12.41 6.00 -3.18
C ALA A 41 -11.50 7.21 -2.98
N CYS A 42 -11.88 8.34 -3.54
CA CYS A 42 -11.18 9.60 -3.31
C CYS A 42 -11.52 10.15 -1.92
N SER A 43 -10.52 10.26 -1.05
CA SER A 43 -10.67 10.79 0.31
C SER A 43 -11.07 12.27 0.32
N ALA A 44 -10.50 13.10 -0.56
CA ALA A 44 -10.86 14.51 -0.69
C ALA A 44 -12.34 14.70 -1.08
N TRP A 45 -12.83 13.89 -2.02
CA TRP A 45 -14.23 13.88 -2.41
C TRP A 45 -15.15 13.38 -1.27
N LEU A 46 -14.78 12.29 -0.60
CA LEU A 46 -15.55 11.78 0.54
C LEU A 46 -15.59 12.76 1.72
N ALA A 47 -14.48 13.44 2.00
CA ALA A 47 -14.38 14.45 3.05
C ALA A 47 -15.24 15.67 2.72
N HIS A 48 -15.19 16.16 1.47
CA HIS A 48 -16.10 17.22 1.00
C HIS A 48 -17.58 16.81 1.13
N ARG A 49 -17.94 15.59 0.70
CA ARG A 49 -19.32 15.06 0.84
C ARG A 49 -19.78 15.01 2.29
N ARG A 50 -18.86 14.83 3.25
CA ARG A 50 -19.13 14.81 4.70
C ARG A 50 -18.98 16.18 5.37
N GLY A 51 -18.83 17.27 4.59
CA GLY A 51 -18.70 18.62 5.12
C GLY A 51 -17.39 18.90 5.87
N ARG A 52 -16.35 18.07 5.70
CA ARG A 52 -15.03 18.32 6.31
C ARG A 52 -14.27 19.35 5.46
N PRO A 53 -13.59 20.33 6.09
CA PRO A 53 -12.77 21.29 5.35
C PRO A 53 -11.58 20.57 4.70
N VAL A 54 -11.49 20.64 3.38
CA VAL A 54 -10.35 20.13 2.59
C VAL A 54 -9.86 21.27 1.69
N GLY A 55 -8.54 21.51 1.65
CA GLY A 55 -7.93 22.67 0.97
C GLY A 55 -8.29 22.82 -0.52
N ARG A 56 -8.67 21.73 -1.20
CA ARG A 56 -9.42 21.74 -2.48
C ARG A 56 -10.38 20.55 -2.50
N SER A 57 -11.66 20.81 -2.74
CA SER A 57 -12.60 19.75 -3.11
C SER A 57 -12.23 19.23 -4.49
N ALA A 58 -11.93 17.93 -4.61
CA ALA A 58 -11.79 17.32 -5.92
C ALA A 58 -13.19 17.06 -6.51
N PRO A 59 -13.44 17.39 -7.79
CA PRO A 59 -14.71 17.06 -8.42
C PRO A 59 -14.96 15.54 -8.37
N PRO A 60 -16.24 15.09 -8.32
CA PRO A 60 -16.56 13.67 -8.34
C PRO A 60 -15.89 12.98 -9.53
N HIS A 61 -15.21 11.85 -9.27
CA HIS A 61 -14.57 11.06 -10.30
C HIS A 61 -14.48 9.59 -9.89
N VAL A 62 -14.34 8.73 -10.88
CA VAL A 62 -14.09 7.30 -10.67
C VAL A 62 -12.63 7.11 -10.23
N SER A 63 -12.41 6.38 -9.14
CA SER A 63 -11.07 6.11 -8.64
C SER A 63 -10.49 4.83 -9.26
N PRO A 64 -9.20 4.80 -9.62
CA PRO A 64 -8.25 5.91 -9.65
C PRO A 64 -8.47 6.85 -10.85
N ALA A 65 -8.45 8.16 -10.60
CA ALA A 65 -8.29 9.15 -11.68
C ALA A 65 -6.79 9.40 -11.93
N PRO A 66 -6.34 9.54 -13.19
CA PRO A 66 -4.92 9.71 -13.51
C PRO A 66 -4.27 10.90 -12.78
N GLU A 67 -4.99 12.01 -12.62
CA GLU A 67 -4.54 13.29 -12.06
C GLU A 67 -4.81 13.43 -10.55
N CYS A 68 -5.52 12.47 -9.96
CA CYS A 68 -5.71 12.39 -8.50
C CYS A 68 -4.67 11.43 -7.90
N SER A 69 -4.47 11.43 -6.58
CA SER A 69 -3.68 10.42 -5.87
C SER A 69 -4.51 9.24 -5.34
N CYS A 70 -5.82 9.22 -5.62
CA CYS A 70 -6.74 8.16 -5.18
C CYS A 70 -6.42 6.80 -5.83
N GLY A 71 -6.86 5.70 -5.21
CA GLY A 71 -6.54 4.35 -5.68
C GLY A 71 -5.88 3.50 -4.59
N ALA A 72 -5.96 2.18 -4.76
CA ALA A 72 -5.15 1.25 -4.00
C ALA A 72 -3.73 1.20 -4.60
N HIS A 73 -2.74 1.73 -3.88
CA HIS A 73 -1.35 1.79 -4.36
C HIS A 73 -0.63 0.46 -4.13
N ALA A 74 0.20 0.05 -5.07
CA ALA A 74 1.11 -1.07 -4.89
C ALA A 74 2.39 -0.84 -5.69
N PHE A 75 3.54 -1.19 -5.13
CA PHE A 75 4.83 -1.21 -5.81
C PHE A 75 4.84 -2.29 -6.90
N HIS A 76 5.61 -2.03 -7.96
CA HIS A 76 5.82 -3.01 -9.00
C HIS A 76 6.67 -4.20 -8.54
N ASP A 77 7.61 -3.94 -7.63
CA ASP A 77 8.58 -4.95 -7.19
C ASP A 77 8.74 -5.02 -5.67
N LEU A 78 9.07 -6.22 -5.21
CA LEU A 78 9.29 -6.50 -3.79
C LEU A 78 10.43 -5.67 -3.20
N ARG A 79 11.50 -5.42 -3.97
CA ARG A 79 12.68 -4.70 -3.47
C ARG A 79 12.35 -3.24 -3.15
N GLN A 80 11.50 -2.59 -3.93
CA GLN A 80 10.98 -1.24 -3.67
C GLN A 80 10.18 -1.23 -2.36
N MET A 81 9.28 -2.20 -2.17
CA MET A 81 8.51 -2.31 -0.94
C MET A 81 9.42 -2.51 0.28
N LEU A 82 10.42 -3.40 0.19
CA LEU A 82 11.36 -3.66 1.28
C LEU A 82 12.20 -2.42 1.62
N ARG A 83 12.76 -1.73 0.62
CA ARG A 83 13.47 -0.45 0.85
C ARG A 83 12.59 0.57 1.54
N GLN A 84 11.33 0.69 1.11
CA GLN A 84 10.39 1.60 1.76
C GLN A 84 10.10 1.20 3.22
N ALA A 85 10.05 -0.10 3.52
CA ALA A 85 9.87 -0.57 4.89
C ALA A 85 11.06 -0.20 5.77
N ASP A 86 12.28 -0.43 5.29
CA ASP A 86 13.51 -0.08 6.00
C ASP A 86 13.58 1.43 6.33
N GLU A 87 13.08 2.29 5.43
CA GLU A 87 13.00 3.74 5.65
C GLU A 87 11.93 4.17 6.68
N LEU A 88 10.87 3.38 6.84
CA LEU A 88 9.75 3.67 7.74
C LEU A 88 9.98 3.18 9.17
N GLU A 89 10.88 2.21 9.35
CA GLU A 89 11.25 1.69 10.65
C GLU A 89 12.16 2.69 11.39
N SER A 90 11.57 3.44 12.33
CA SER A 90 12.32 4.25 13.30
C SER A 90 12.66 3.39 14.53
N PRO A 91 13.86 3.51 15.13
CA PRO A 91 14.25 2.76 16.33
C PRO A 91 13.29 2.89 17.51
N ASP A 92 12.54 4.00 17.57
CA ASP A 92 11.67 4.36 18.69
C ASP A 92 10.18 4.07 18.44
N ALA A 93 9.82 3.46 17.30
CA ALA A 93 8.44 3.31 16.89
C ALA A 93 8.00 1.84 16.90
N ASP A 94 7.20 1.46 17.90
CA ASP A 94 6.35 0.25 17.94
C ASP A 94 5.26 0.23 16.85
N ARG A 95 5.51 0.86 15.69
CA ARG A 95 4.60 0.90 14.57
C ARG A 95 4.77 -0.39 13.78
N PHE A 96 3.81 -1.30 13.93
CA PHE A 96 3.81 -2.54 13.19
C PHE A 96 3.47 -2.27 11.71
N VAL A 97 4.51 -2.17 10.88
CA VAL A 97 4.41 -2.08 9.42
C VAL A 97 4.51 -3.48 8.82
N PHE A 98 3.56 -3.82 7.95
CA PHE A 98 3.39 -5.14 7.37
C PHE A 98 3.60 -5.04 5.87
N GLY A 99 4.40 -5.93 5.30
CA GLY A 99 4.52 -6.10 3.87
C GLY A 99 3.58 -7.16 3.34
N GLY A 100 3.50 -7.26 2.02
CA GLY A 100 2.78 -8.35 1.38
C GLY A 100 2.49 -8.11 -0.08
N ALA A 101 1.96 -9.16 -0.71
CA ALA A 101 1.52 -9.14 -2.10
C ALA A 101 0.04 -8.77 -2.15
N VAL A 102 -0.35 -8.09 -3.22
CA VAL A 102 -1.71 -7.61 -3.42
C VAL A 102 -2.12 -7.84 -4.86
N LEU A 103 -3.33 -8.37 -5.04
CA LEU A 103 -3.99 -8.48 -6.32
C LEU A 103 -4.68 -7.15 -6.63
N CYS A 104 -4.53 -6.64 -7.85
CA CYS A 104 -5.02 -5.33 -8.29
C CYS A 104 -5.79 -5.47 -9.60
N TRP A 105 -7.01 -4.93 -9.67
CA TRP A 105 -7.84 -5.02 -10.88
C TRP A 105 -8.86 -3.88 -11.00
N GLY A 106 -9.68 -3.95 -12.06
CA GLY A 106 -10.60 -2.88 -12.47
C GLY A 106 -9.85 -1.82 -13.26
N ARG A 107 -10.12 -0.54 -12.97
CA ARG A 107 -9.31 0.56 -13.53
C ARG A 107 -7.95 0.58 -12.85
N VAL A 108 -6.88 0.56 -13.66
CA VAL A 108 -5.50 0.61 -13.20
C VAL A 108 -4.80 1.80 -13.84
N VAL A 109 -4.08 2.58 -13.03
CA VAL A 109 -3.14 3.62 -13.49
C VAL A 109 -1.74 3.15 -13.15
N ILE A 110 -0.89 3.04 -14.17
CA ILE A 110 0.50 2.58 -14.04
C ILE A 110 1.40 3.80 -13.93
N HIS A 111 2.29 3.78 -12.94
CA HIS A 111 3.32 4.77 -12.68
C HIS A 111 4.70 4.09 -12.72
N PRO A 112 5.81 4.84 -12.80
CA PRO A 112 7.14 4.22 -12.87
C PRO A 112 7.48 3.32 -11.66
N GLU A 113 7.04 3.71 -10.45
CA GLU A 113 7.33 3.01 -9.20
C GLU A 113 6.25 2.02 -8.77
N GLY A 114 5.08 2.02 -9.42
CA GLY A 114 3.97 1.17 -8.99
C GLY A 114 2.67 1.40 -9.74
N ILE A 115 1.60 0.83 -9.22
CA ILE A 115 0.25 0.92 -9.77
C ILE A 115 -0.71 1.51 -8.75
N ARG A 116 -1.79 2.10 -9.27
CA ARG A 116 -3.01 2.41 -8.52
C ARG A 116 -4.16 1.66 -9.12
N ALA A 117 -4.89 0.92 -8.30
CA ALA A 117 -6.02 0.11 -8.77
C ALA A 117 -7.34 0.55 -8.14
N GLN A 118 -8.42 0.31 -8.88
CA GLN A 118 -9.80 0.49 -8.41
C GLN A 118 -10.14 -0.54 -7.35
N TYR A 119 -9.75 -1.79 -7.58
CA TYR A 119 -9.95 -2.87 -6.65
C TYR A 119 -8.61 -3.48 -6.25
N ALA A 120 -8.48 -3.81 -4.98
CA ALA A 120 -7.31 -4.53 -4.51
C ALA A 120 -7.64 -5.49 -3.38
N ARG A 121 -6.95 -6.62 -3.30
CA ARG A 121 -7.10 -7.60 -2.22
C ARG A 121 -5.74 -8.18 -1.83
N PRO A 122 -5.40 -8.25 -0.53
CA PRO A 122 -4.17 -8.92 -0.10
C PRO A 122 -4.15 -10.39 -0.56
N LEU A 123 -2.99 -10.84 -1.04
CA LEU A 123 -2.76 -12.24 -1.41
C LEU A 123 -1.98 -12.98 -0.34
N ALA A 124 -0.99 -12.32 0.25
CA ALA A 124 -0.17 -12.82 1.32
C ALA A 124 0.38 -11.66 2.13
N LEU A 125 0.66 -11.90 3.40
CA LEU A 125 1.39 -10.98 4.26
C LEU A 125 2.79 -11.50 4.48
N CYS A 126 3.73 -10.57 4.65
CA CYS A 126 5.08 -10.86 5.06
C CYS A 126 5.54 -9.81 6.06
N ARG A 127 6.58 -10.14 6.82
CA ARG A 127 7.34 -9.12 7.51
C ARG A 127 8.46 -8.60 6.57
N PRO A 128 8.76 -7.30 6.57
CA PRO A 128 10.05 -6.79 6.10
C PRO A 128 11.20 -7.46 6.89
N ARG A 129 12.39 -7.58 6.29
CA ARG A 129 13.43 -8.56 6.67
C ARG A 129 14.03 -8.44 8.09
N ASP A 130 14.66 -9.53 8.53
CA ASP A 130 15.86 -9.63 9.40
C ASP A 130 15.94 -8.82 10.71
N ARG A 131 14.88 -8.89 11.54
CA ARG A 131 14.98 -8.60 12.98
C ARG A 131 14.26 -9.63 13.85
N GLU A 132 14.83 -9.98 14.99
CA GLU A 132 14.09 -10.66 16.04
C GLU A 132 12.91 -9.78 16.44
N VAL A 133 11.71 -10.30 16.23
CA VAL A 133 10.48 -9.63 16.62
C VAL A 133 9.95 -10.25 17.89
N SER A 134 9.43 -9.40 18.79
CA SER A 134 8.80 -9.88 20.02
C SER A 134 7.68 -10.86 19.71
N LEU A 135 7.43 -11.80 20.63
CA LEU A 135 6.35 -12.79 20.50
C LEU A 135 4.98 -12.12 20.26
N VAL A 136 4.78 -10.91 20.78
CA VAL A 136 3.57 -10.09 20.57
C VAL A 136 3.42 -9.71 19.10
N VAL A 137 4.48 -9.23 18.45
CA VAL A 137 4.47 -8.89 17.02
C VAL A 137 4.16 -10.12 16.17
N GLN A 138 4.80 -11.26 16.46
CA GLN A 138 4.57 -12.50 15.71
C GLN A 138 3.13 -12.99 15.84
N ARG A 139 2.55 -12.90 17.05
CA ARG A 139 1.15 -13.23 17.28
C ARG A 139 0.23 -12.28 16.51
N ASN A 140 0.51 -10.98 16.52
CA ASN A 140 -0.26 -9.99 15.76
C ASN A 140 -0.21 -10.28 14.25
N LEU A 141 0.96 -10.64 13.72
CA LEU A 141 1.14 -11.06 12.32
C LEU A 141 0.24 -12.23 11.94
N ARG A 142 0.25 -13.28 12.75
CA ARG A 142 -0.60 -14.47 12.52
C ARG A 142 -2.08 -14.13 12.58
N GLU A 143 -2.52 -13.41 13.62
CA GLU A 143 -3.93 -13.07 13.79
C GLU A 143 -4.47 -12.17 12.66
N VAL A 144 -3.66 -11.23 12.15
CA VAL A 144 -4.04 -10.43 10.99
C VAL A 144 -4.11 -11.30 9.73
N ALA A 145 -3.12 -12.17 9.49
CA ALA A 145 -3.14 -13.08 8.35
C ALA A 145 -4.40 -13.99 8.36
N ASP A 146 -4.75 -14.53 9.53
CA ASP A 146 -5.96 -15.34 9.74
C ASP A 146 -7.26 -14.55 9.50
N ALA A 147 -7.30 -13.29 9.95
CA ALA A 147 -8.44 -12.41 9.73
C ALA A 147 -8.66 -12.18 8.22
N TYR A 148 -7.60 -11.96 7.46
CA TYR A 148 -7.66 -11.77 6.01
C TYR A 148 -7.80 -13.08 5.21
N ALA A 149 -7.62 -14.22 5.86
CA ALA A 149 -7.56 -15.54 5.23
C ALA A 149 -6.49 -15.59 4.13
N VAL A 150 -5.28 -15.10 4.45
CA VAL A 150 -4.11 -15.10 3.58
C VAL A 150 -2.92 -15.69 4.34
N PRO A 151 -1.97 -16.35 3.65
CA PRO A 151 -0.81 -16.89 4.34
C PRO A 151 0.12 -15.78 4.81
N LEU A 152 0.79 -16.04 5.94
CA LEU A 152 1.97 -15.31 6.39
C LEU A 152 3.21 -16.05 5.87
N ILE A 153 3.99 -15.41 5.00
CA ILE A 153 5.17 -16.01 4.37
C ILE A 153 6.39 -15.12 4.51
N GLU A 154 7.57 -15.73 4.44
CA GLU A 154 8.83 -14.99 4.38
C GLU A 154 8.89 -14.13 3.12
N ALA A 155 9.44 -12.91 3.24
CA ALA A 155 9.50 -11.95 2.14
C ALA A 155 10.17 -12.55 0.89
N ASP A 156 11.18 -13.41 1.07
CA ASP A 156 11.92 -14.03 -0.02
C ASP A 156 11.09 -15.02 -0.85
N HIS A 157 10.01 -15.57 -0.27
CA HIS A 157 9.07 -16.44 -0.96
C HIS A 157 7.87 -15.69 -1.56
N LEU A 158 7.71 -14.40 -1.24
CA LEU A 158 6.54 -13.62 -1.61
C LEU A 158 6.36 -13.45 -3.12
N VAL A 159 7.46 -13.29 -3.86
CA VAL A 159 7.42 -13.16 -5.33
C VAL A 159 6.91 -14.46 -5.97
N ALA A 160 7.47 -15.60 -5.56
CA ALA A 160 7.10 -16.90 -6.11
C ALA A 160 5.63 -17.21 -5.85
N TYR A 161 5.16 -16.99 -4.61
CA TYR A 161 3.75 -17.16 -4.26
C TYR A 161 2.83 -16.25 -5.08
N ALA A 162 3.18 -14.96 -5.20
CA ALA A 162 2.32 -14.00 -5.88
C ALA A 162 2.20 -14.26 -7.39
N GLN A 163 3.23 -14.84 -8.02
CA GLN A 163 3.24 -15.17 -9.45
C GLN A 163 2.18 -16.22 -9.84
N GLU A 164 1.72 -17.04 -8.90
CA GLU A 164 0.61 -17.98 -9.14
C GLU A 164 -0.72 -17.27 -9.45
N PHE A 165 -0.86 -16.00 -9.04
CA PHE A 165 -2.08 -15.21 -9.17
C PHE A 165 -2.03 -14.18 -10.30
N GLY A 166 -0.85 -13.91 -10.86
CA GLY A 166 -0.67 -12.95 -11.95
C GLY A 166 0.73 -12.35 -12.00
N THR A 167 0.89 -11.32 -12.83
CA THR A 167 2.17 -10.61 -13.01
C THR A 167 2.03 -9.13 -12.70
N SER A 168 3.14 -8.48 -12.40
CA SER A 168 3.18 -7.02 -12.24
C SER A 168 3.17 -6.33 -13.60
N TYR A 169 2.42 -5.24 -13.73
CA TYR A 169 2.42 -4.38 -14.92
C TYR A 169 3.62 -3.45 -14.98
N ARG A 170 4.79 -3.90 -14.51
CA ARG A 170 6.01 -3.12 -14.55
C ARG A 170 6.29 -2.73 -16.01
N PRO A 171 6.29 -1.42 -16.35
CA PRO A 171 6.64 -1.02 -17.70
C PRO A 171 8.10 -1.39 -17.97
N GLU A 172 8.40 -1.80 -19.20
CA GLU A 172 9.78 -1.97 -19.63
C GLU A 172 10.52 -0.63 -19.44
N PRO A 173 11.78 -0.62 -18.95
CA PRO A 173 12.50 0.63 -18.75
C PRO A 173 12.56 1.38 -20.07
N GLN A 174 11.79 2.46 -20.19
CA GLN A 174 11.93 3.34 -21.33
C GLN A 174 13.35 3.90 -21.27
N ARG A 175 14.16 3.66 -22.30
CA ARG A 175 15.43 4.37 -22.50
C ARG A 175 15.12 5.83 -22.77
N VAL A 176 14.78 6.58 -21.73
CA VAL A 176 14.50 8.01 -21.84
C VAL A 176 15.83 8.71 -22.10
N ARG A 177 16.02 9.20 -23.33
CA ARG A 177 17.03 10.23 -23.62
C ARG A 177 16.67 11.42 -22.74
N LEU A 178 17.58 11.75 -21.82
CA LEU A 178 17.47 12.86 -20.89
C LEU A 178 17.29 14.18 -21.66
N LEU A 179 16.04 14.62 -21.81
CA LEU A 179 15.71 16.02 -22.05
C LEU A 179 14.74 16.47 -20.96
N GLY A 180 15.32 17.27 -20.07
CA GLY A 180 14.80 17.89 -18.86
C GLY A 180 13.29 17.84 -18.59
N ARG A 181 12.94 17.23 -17.46
CA ARG A 181 11.95 17.73 -16.47
C ARG A 181 11.97 16.83 -15.23
N ALA A 182 13.09 16.83 -14.51
CA ALA A 182 13.17 16.29 -13.16
C ALA A 182 12.76 17.39 -12.16
N ARG A 183 11.48 17.45 -11.78
CA ARG A 183 11.05 18.21 -10.59
C ARG A 183 9.72 17.79 -9.95
N GLU A 184 8.99 16.80 -10.47
CA GLU A 184 7.69 16.38 -9.89
C GLU A 184 7.71 15.03 -9.13
N ALA A 185 8.81 14.26 -9.20
CA ALA A 185 8.88 12.91 -8.63
C ALA A 185 9.17 12.84 -7.11
N LEU A 186 9.33 13.97 -6.40
CA LEU A 186 9.78 13.98 -4.99
C LEU A 186 8.73 14.52 -3.99
N GLY A 187 7.50 14.77 -4.43
CA GLY A 187 6.41 15.22 -3.53
C GLY A 187 5.89 14.14 -2.57
N TRP A 188 6.23 12.87 -2.80
CA TRP A 188 5.60 11.72 -2.16
C TRP A 188 6.39 11.23 -0.93
N LEU A 189 7.62 11.70 -0.77
CA LEU A 189 8.57 11.36 0.31
C LEU A 189 8.62 12.40 1.45
N ARG A 190 7.86 13.49 1.38
CA ARG A 190 7.88 14.52 2.44
C ARG A 190 6.75 14.34 3.43
N TRP A 191 7.05 13.65 4.52
CA TRP A 191 6.28 13.68 5.75
C TRP A 191 6.24 15.12 6.31
N PRO A 192 5.06 15.70 6.64
CA PRO A 192 5.04 16.91 7.44
C PRO A 192 5.52 16.54 8.85
N ARG A 193 6.73 16.98 9.21
CA ARG A 193 7.16 17.03 10.61
C ARG A 193 6.11 17.82 11.38
N ARG A 194 5.24 17.14 12.13
CA ARG A 194 4.50 17.80 13.21
C ARG A 194 5.57 18.25 14.21
N ARG A 195 5.81 19.55 14.27
CA ARG A 195 6.58 20.14 15.37
C ARG A 195 5.73 19.96 16.65
N PRO A 196 6.38 19.73 17.81
CA PRO A 196 5.69 19.72 19.10
C PRO A 196 4.97 21.03 19.36
#